data_AF-B5CRZ7-F1
#
_entry.id   AF-B5CRZ7-F1
#
_cell.length_a   1.000
_cell.length_b   1.000
_cell.length_c   1.000
_cell.angle_alpha   90.00
_cell.angle_beta   90.00
_cell.angle_gamma   90.00
#
_symmetry.space_group_name_H-M   'P 1'
#
loop_
_entity.id
_entity.type
_entity.pdbx_description
1 polymer ?
#
loop_
_entity_poly.entity_id
_entity_poly.type
_entity_poly.pdbx_seq_one_letter_code
_entity_poly.pdbx_strand_id
1 'polypeptide(L)'
;MAKRALTEAQKNRIWQLSEEDGFSQSKIAPLYDVSQSTIHNVLKEKRHEAEIAELKNQMQNAMARGVQAAIEDGSVSPTNSPLYLEDK
;
A
#
# COMPACT_ATOMS: atom_id res chain seq x y z
N MET A 1 14.53 -28.98 -8.01
CA MET A 1 13.22 -28.43 -8.43
C MET A 1 13.22 -26.94 -8.12
N ALA A 2 12.87 -26.08 -9.08
CA ALA A 2 12.72 -24.64 -8.81
C ALA A 2 11.48 -24.44 -7.94
N LYS A 3 11.64 -23.88 -6.72
CA LYS A 3 10.49 -23.44 -5.91
C LYS A 3 9.75 -22.36 -6.69
N ARG A 4 8.50 -22.60 -7.05
CA ARG A 4 7.66 -21.57 -7.69
C ARG A 4 7.49 -20.44 -6.69
N ALA A 5 7.80 -19.21 -7.11
CA ALA A 5 7.53 -18.03 -6.31
C ALA A 5 6.02 -17.88 -6.09
N LEU A 6 5.62 -17.40 -4.91
CA LEU A 6 4.23 -17.08 -4.61
C LEU A 6 3.79 -15.91 -5.48
N THR A 7 2.60 -16.02 -6.09
CA THR A 7 2.01 -14.93 -6.86
C THR A 7 1.48 -13.83 -5.93
N GLU A 8 1.30 -12.61 -6.44
CA GLU A 8 0.73 -11.51 -5.63
C GLU A 8 -0.68 -11.85 -5.10
N ALA A 9 -1.50 -12.54 -5.89
CA ALA A 9 -2.80 -13.01 -5.43
C ALA A 9 -2.69 -13.97 -4.23
N GLN A 10 -1.69 -14.87 -4.24
CA GLN A 10 -1.42 -15.76 -3.11
C GLN A 10 -0.91 -14.98 -1.89
N LYS A 11 0.00 -14.02 -2.09
CA LYS A 11 0.49 -13.15 -1.00
C LYS A 11 -0.64 -12.35 -0.35
N ASN A 12 -1.56 -11.80 -1.15
CA ASN A 12 -2.73 -11.06 -0.64
C ASN A 12 -3.66 -11.99 0.15
N ARG A 13 -3.86 -13.23 -0.31
CA ARG A 13 -4.67 -14.20 0.45
C ARG A 13 -3.98 -14.62 1.75
N ILE A 14 -2.66 -14.78 1.76
CA ILE A 14 -1.86 -15.04 2.97
C ILE A 14 -2.01 -13.91 3.99
N TRP A 15 -1.96 -12.66 3.52
CA TRP A 15 -2.18 -11.48 4.35
C TRP A 15 -3.56 -11.51 5.02
N GLN A 16 -4.62 -11.69 4.22
CA GLN A 16 -5.99 -11.80 4.72
C GLN A 16 -6.15 -12.93 5.76
N LEU A 17 -5.63 -14.13 5.45
CA LEU A 17 -5.71 -15.27 6.38
C LEU A 17 -5.02 -14.97 7.72
N SER A 18 -3.94 -14.19 7.71
CA SER A 18 -3.18 -13.87 8.92
C SER A 18 -3.80 -12.72 9.72
N GLU A 19 -4.16 -11.62 9.05
CA GLU A 19 -4.53 -10.36 9.72
C GLU A 19 -6.04 -10.20 9.90
N GLU A 20 -6.87 -10.72 8.98
CA GLU A 20 -8.33 -10.65 9.08
C GLU A 20 -8.90 -11.91 9.75
N ASP A 21 -8.48 -13.09 9.26
CA ASP A 21 -9.03 -14.37 9.73
C ASP A 21 -8.28 -14.91 10.98
N GLY A 22 -7.13 -14.33 11.33
CA GLY A 22 -6.38 -14.66 12.56
C GLY A 22 -5.67 -16.02 12.55
N PHE A 23 -5.41 -16.61 11.38
CA PHE A 23 -4.68 -17.88 11.31
C PHE A 23 -3.20 -17.73 11.60
N SER A 24 -2.63 -18.70 12.34
CA SER A 24 -1.19 -18.74 12.59
C SER A 24 -0.42 -19.10 11.32
N GLN A 25 0.80 -18.56 11.18
CA GLN A 25 1.68 -18.84 10.03
C GLN A 25 1.96 -20.34 9.83
N SER A 26 2.01 -21.10 10.93
CA SER A 26 2.16 -22.57 10.91
C SER A 26 0.97 -23.30 10.28
N LYS A 27 -0.23 -22.73 10.35
CA LYS A 27 -1.43 -23.26 9.67
C LYS A 27 -1.52 -22.82 8.22
N ILE A 28 -1.00 -21.63 7.90
CA ILE A 28 -1.03 -21.07 6.54
C ILE A 28 0.03 -21.75 5.65
N ALA A 29 1.24 -21.98 6.16
CA ALA A 29 2.37 -22.52 5.39
C ALA A 29 2.06 -23.83 4.62
N PRO A 30 1.39 -24.85 5.22
CA PRO A 30 1.00 -26.06 4.52
C PRO A 30 0.03 -25.85 3.36
N LEU A 31 -0.83 -24.81 3.40
CA LEU A 31 -1.82 -24.53 2.35
C LEU A 31 -1.16 -24.15 1.01
N TYR A 32 0.08 -23.64 1.09
CA TYR A 32 0.84 -23.16 -0.07
C TYR A 32 2.08 -24.00 -0.36
N ASP A 33 2.28 -25.12 0.38
CA ASP A 33 3.49 -25.96 0.30
C ASP A 33 4.80 -25.16 0.47
N VAL A 34 4.81 -24.24 1.43
CA VAL A 34 5.97 -23.40 1.75
C VAL A 34 6.38 -23.54 3.21
N SER A 35 7.58 -23.05 3.54
CA SER A 35 8.00 -22.98 4.94
C SER A 35 7.29 -21.84 5.67
N GLN A 36 7.19 -21.95 6.98
CA GLN A 36 6.68 -20.87 7.83
C GLN A 36 7.53 -19.60 7.70
N SER A 37 8.85 -19.70 7.47
CA SER A 37 9.71 -18.55 7.18
C SER A 37 9.33 -17.83 5.88
N THR A 38 8.87 -18.54 4.85
CA THR A 38 8.36 -17.91 3.63
C THR A 38 7.11 -17.09 3.92
N ILE A 39 6.17 -17.63 4.71
CA ILE A 39 4.98 -16.90 5.13
C ILE A 39 5.37 -15.64 5.93
N HIS A 40 6.31 -15.76 6.87
CA HIS A 40 6.81 -14.62 7.63
C HIS A 40 7.33 -13.49 6.72
N ASN A 41 8.14 -13.83 5.71
CA ASN A 41 8.69 -12.85 4.78
C ASN A 41 7.59 -12.16 3.96
N VAL A 42 6.59 -12.92 3.50
CA VAL A 42 5.43 -12.35 2.78
C VAL A 42 4.65 -11.37 3.66
N LEU A 43 4.39 -11.74 4.92
CA LEU A 43 3.68 -10.85 5.84
C LEU A 43 4.48 -9.59 6.15
N LYS A 44 5.81 -9.71 6.27
CA LYS A 44 6.71 -8.56 6.44
C LYS A 44 6.67 -7.63 5.23
N GLU A 45 6.73 -8.18 4.02
CA GLU A 45 6.61 -7.41 2.77
C GLU A 45 5.29 -6.63 2.72
N LYS A 46 4.16 -7.30 3.01
CA LYS A 46 2.83 -6.68 3.00
C LYS A 46 2.65 -5.59 4.08
N ARG A 47 3.27 -5.73 5.26
CA ARG A 47 3.30 -4.67 6.29
C ARG A 47 3.99 -3.41 5.77
N HIS A 48 5.16 -3.58 5.15
CA HIS A 48 5.87 -2.44 4.58
C HIS A 48 5.09 -1.78 3.44
N GLU A 49 4.41 -2.55 2.59
CA GLU A 49 3.52 -2.01 1.56
C GLU A 49 2.39 -1.16 2.18
N ALA A 50 1.77 -1.67 3.26
CA ALA A 50 0.71 -0.95 3.97
C ALA A 50 1.23 0.32 4.65
N GLU A 51 2.40 0.28 5.29
CA GLU A 51 3.05 1.46 5.89
C GLU A 51 3.36 2.53 4.84
N ILE A 52 3.89 2.14 3.68
CA ILE A 52 4.17 3.08 2.59
C ILE A 52 2.88 3.69 2.04
N ALA A 53 1.82 2.90 1.90
CA ALA A 53 0.53 3.39 1.44
C ALA A 53 -0.07 4.41 2.43
N GLU A 54 0.00 4.11 3.72
CA GLU A 54 -0.47 5.00 4.79
C GLU A 54 0.32 6.31 4.82
N LEU A 55 1.65 6.25 4.77
CA LEU A 55 2.50 7.45 4.71
C LEU A 55 2.19 8.32 3.50
N LYS A 56 1.97 7.72 2.32
CA LYS A 56 1.57 8.45 1.12
C LYS A 56 0.21 9.13 1.30
N ASN A 57 -0.75 8.46 1.93
CA ASN A 57 -2.07 9.02 2.21
C ASN A 57 -1.95 10.23 3.16
N GLN A 58 -1.15 10.11 4.22
CA GLN A 58 -0.89 11.20 5.16
C GLN A 58 -0.24 12.40 4.47
N MET A 59 0.74 12.18 3.59
CA MET A 59 1.37 13.25 2.80
C MET A 59 0.35 13.94 1.88
N GLN A 60 -0.49 13.17 1.18
CA GLN A 60 -1.54 13.73 0.32
C GLN A 60 -2.54 14.57 1.11
N ASN A 61 -2.98 14.10 2.28
CA ASN A 61 -3.90 14.84 3.14
C ASN A 61 -3.25 16.10 3.72
N ALA A 62 -1.98 16.03 4.12
CA ALA A 62 -1.24 17.20 4.60
C ALA A 62 -1.08 18.25 3.50
N MET A 63 -0.76 17.83 2.28
CA MET A 63 -0.68 18.72 1.12
C MET A 63 -2.05 19.35 0.81
N ALA A 64 -3.12 18.55 0.76
CA ALA A 64 -4.47 19.03 0.48
C ALA A 64 -4.90 20.09 1.52
N ARG A 65 -4.65 19.84 2.80
CA ARG A 65 -4.92 20.81 3.88
C ARG A 65 -4.08 22.07 3.77
N GLY A 66 -2.79 21.94 3.42
CA GLY A 66 -1.91 23.10 3.23
C GLY A 66 -2.35 23.97 2.06
N VAL A 67 -2.73 23.37 0.93
CA VAL A 67 -3.28 24.08 -0.23
C VAL A 67 -4.59 24.78 0.14
N GLN A 68 -5.48 24.09 0.85
CA GLN A 68 -6.73 24.70 1.31
C GLN A 68 -6.47 25.91 2.21
N ALA A 69 -5.59 25.79 3.20
CA ALA A 69 -5.23 26.89 4.09
C ALA A 69 -4.61 28.08 3.33
N ALA A 70 -3.78 27.80 2.32
CA ALA A 70 -3.17 28.83 1.48
C ALA A 70 -4.21 29.59 0.62
N ILE A 71 -5.26 28.89 0.16
CA ILE A 71 -6.41 29.49 -0.52
C ILE A 71 -7.22 30.36 0.44
N GLU A 72 -7.49 29.88 1.65
CA GLU A 72 -8.25 30.62 2.67
C GLU A 72 -7.54 31.90 3.12
N ASP A 73 -6.21 31.87 3.23
CA ASP A 73 -5.36 33.03 3.56
C ASP A 73 -5.07 33.94 2.34
N GLY A 74 -5.61 33.62 1.16
CA GLY A 74 -5.44 34.41 -0.06
C GLY A 74 -4.03 34.40 -0.66
N SER A 75 -3.12 33.58 -0.12
CA SER A 75 -1.76 33.40 -0.63
C SER A 75 -1.71 32.60 -1.94
N VAL A 76 -2.74 31.81 -2.23
CA VAL A 76 -2.90 31.05 -3.48
C VAL A 76 -4.34 31.24 -4.00
N SER A 77 -4.51 31.80 -5.19
CA SER A 77 -5.82 31.80 -5.85
C SER A 77 -6.08 30.44 -6.51
N PRO A 78 -7.26 29.81 -6.32
CA PRO A 78 -7.62 28.60 -7.04
C PRO A 78 -7.79 28.97 -8.52
N THR A 79 -6.73 28.81 -9.31
CA THR A 79 -6.82 28.94 -10.75
C THR A 79 -7.53 27.70 -11.28
N ASN A 80 -8.78 27.87 -11.72
CA ASN A 80 -9.43 26.97 -12.67
C ASN A 80 -8.73 27.10 -14.03
N SER A 81 -7.44 26.78 -14.12
CA SER A 81 -6.73 26.69 -15.38
C SER A 81 -6.53 25.21 -15.69
N PRO A 82 -7.22 24.64 -16.68
CA PRO A 82 -6.85 23.33 -17.17
C PRO A 82 -5.42 23.46 -17.71
N LEU A 83 -4.50 22.66 -17.16
CA LEU A 83 -3.14 22.50 -17.67
C LEU A 83 -3.21 21.87 -19.07
N TYR A 84 -3.54 22.67 -20.09
CA TYR A 84 -3.15 22.38 -21.45
C TYR A 84 -1.81 23.09 -21.66
N LEU A 85 -0.74 22.30 -21.69
CA LEU A 85 0.49 22.70 -22.36
C LEU A 85 0.11 22.88 -23.84
N GLU A 86 -0.06 24.12 -24.28
CA GLU A 86 -0.05 24.43 -25.71
C GLU A 86 1.40 24.28 -26.17
N ASP A 87 1.74 23.10 -26.70
CA ASP A 87 2.92 22.90 -27.53
C ASP A 87 2.83 23.86 -28.74
N LYS A 88 3.84 24.70 -28.91
CA LYS A 88 4.11 25.46 -30.15
C LYS A 88 5.45 25.06 -30.73
#